data_AF-A0A8C9HLR7-F1
#
_entry.id   AF-A0A8C9HLR7-F1
#
_cell.length_a   1.000
_cell.length_b   1.000
_cell.length_c   1.000
_cell.angle_alpha   90.00
_cell.angle_beta   90.00
_cell.angle_gamma   90.00
#
_symmetry.space_group_name_H-M   'P 1'
#
loop_
_entity.id
_entity.type
_entity.pdbx_description
1 polymer ?
#
loop_
_entity_poly.entity_id
_entity_poly.type
_entity_poly.pdbx_seq_one_letter_code
_entity_poly.pdbx_strand_id
1 'polypeptide(L)'
;MALVSADSRIAELLTELHQLIKQTQEERSRSEHNLVNIQKTHERMQTENKISPYYRTKLRGLYTTAKADAEAECKLECNDVILAHCNLCLPGSSDSPASASQHPSESSGQDCGNQVSVGGEADW
;
A
#
# COMPACT_ATOMS: atom_id res chain seq x y z
N MET A 1 7.04 35.19 -16.29
CA MET A 1 7.25 33.84 -16.87
C MET A 1 7.35 32.74 -15.82
N ALA A 2 7.86 32.99 -14.60
CA ALA A 2 7.90 31.99 -13.54
C ALA A 2 6.50 31.54 -13.01
N LEU A 3 5.52 32.44 -12.94
CA LEU A 3 4.19 32.15 -12.41
C LEU A 3 3.42 31.11 -13.25
N VAL A 4 3.49 31.22 -14.59
CA VAL A 4 2.88 30.27 -15.53
C VAL A 4 3.48 28.86 -15.39
N SER A 5 4.76 28.77 -15.01
CA SER A 5 5.45 27.49 -14.80
C SER A 5 5.07 26.83 -13.47
N ALA A 6 4.72 27.62 -12.46
CA ALA A 6 4.24 27.10 -11.17
C ALA A 6 2.79 26.61 -11.30
N ASP A 7 1.92 27.36 -11.98
CA ASP A 7 0.54 26.98 -12.22
C ASP A 7 0.44 25.69 -13.05
N SER A 8 1.27 25.53 -14.09
CA SER A 8 1.32 24.29 -14.88
C SER A 8 1.82 23.10 -14.05
N ARG A 9 2.79 23.32 -13.15
CA ARG A 9 3.30 22.27 -12.27
C ARG A 9 2.27 21.83 -11.23
N ILE A 10 1.52 22.78 -10.66
CA ILE A 10 0.44 22.47 -9.72
C ILE A 10 -0.65 21.63 -10.40
N ALA A 11 -1.06 21.99 -11.62
CA ALA A 11 -2.05 21.23 -12.38
C ALA A 11 -1.61 19.79 -12.68
N GLU A 12 -0.32 19.61 -13.01
CA GLU A 12 0.29 18.29 -13.24
C GLU A 12 0.27 17.43 -11.97
N LEU A 13 0.67 18.00 -10.83
CA LEU A 13 0.64 17.33 -9.53
C LEU A 13 -0.76 16.95 -9.07
N LEU A 14 -1.76 17.83 -9.28
CA LEU A 14 -3.15 17.52 -8.97
C LEU A 14 -3.68 16.37 -9.83
N THR A 15 -3.23 16.28 -11.09
CA THR A 15 -3.59 15.19 -11.99
C THR A 15 -2.96 13.88 -11.56
N GLU A 16 -1.67 13.89 -11.20
CA GLU A 16 -0.97 12.72 -10.64
C GLU A 16 -1.63 12.24 -9.36
N LEU A 17 -1.93 13.15 -8.43
CA LEU A 17 -2.60 12.83 -7.16
C LEU A 17 -3.99 12.22 -7.40
N HIS A 18 -4.77 12.80 -8.33
CA HIS A 18 -6.09 12.27 -8.67
C HIS A 18 -5.99 10.84 -9.24
N GLN A 19 -5.01 10.60 -10.10
CA GLN A 19 -4.79 9.28 -10.69
C GLN A 19 -4.35 8.24 -9.65
N LEU A 20 -3.49 8.63 -8.71
CA LEU A 20 -3.06 7.78 -7.59
C LEU A 20 -4.22 7.45 -6.67
N ILE A 21 -5.04 8.44 -6.29
CA ILE A 21 -6.25 8.20 -5.48
C ILE A 21 -7.17 7.20 -6.16
N LYS A 22 -7.39 7.36 -7.48
CA LYS A 22 -8.23 6.43 -8.24
C LYS A 22 -7.65 5.02 -8.25
N GLN A 23 -6.35 4.88 -8.48
CA GLN A 23 -5.68 3.58 -8.47
C GLN A 23 -5.76 2.91 -7.09
N THR A 24 -5.49 3.66 -6.02
CA THR A 24 -5.60 3.16 -4.64
C THR A 24 -7.04 2.72 -4.31
N GLN A 25 -8.07 3.42 -4.81
CA GLN A 25 -9.46 3.01 -4.65
C GLN A 25 -9.79 1.72 -5.42
N GLU A 26 -9.30 1.59 -6.65
CA GLU A 26 -9.49 0.39 -7.47
C GLU A 26 -8.84 -0.84 -6.82
N GLU A 27 -7.62 -0.69 -6.32
CA GLU A 27 -6.91 -1.76 -5.60
C GLU A 27 -7.64 -2.17 -4.31
N ARG A 28 -8.08 -1.20 -3.50
CA ARG A 28 -8.88 -1.49 -2.29
C ARG A 28 -10.19 -2.21 -2.62
N SER A 29 -10.89 -1.76 -3.66
CA SER A 29 -12.15 -2.41 -4.07
C SER A 29 -11.92 -3.84 -4.55
N ARG A 30 -10.83 -4.10 -5.27
CA ARG A 30 -10.42 -5.44 -5.69
C ARG A 30 -10.11 -6.33 -4.50
N SER A 31 -9.31 -5.84 -3.56
CA SER A 31 -8.93 -6.52 -2.33
C SER A 31 -10.17 -6.90 -1.50
N GLU A 32 -11.08 -5.96 -1.27
CA GLU A 32 -12.36 -6.19 -0.58
C GLU A 32 -13.19 -7.27 -1.26
N HIS A 33 -13.31 -7.22 -2.59
CA HIS A 33 -14.05 -8.22 -3.35
C HIS A 33 -13.46 -9.63 -3.15
N ASN A 34 -12.14 -9.76 -3.14
CA ASN A 34 -11.46 -11.03 -2.93
C ASN A 34 -11.66 -11.57 -1.51
N LEU A 35 -11.61 -10.71 -0.49
CA LEU A 35 -11.91 -11.08 0.90
C LEU A 35 -13.36 -11.59 1.05
N VAL A 36 -14.33 -10.91 0.42
CA VAL A 36 -15.72 -11.37 0.39
C VAL A 36 -15.85 -12.74 -0.28
N ASN A 37 -15.11 -12.98 -1.37
CA ASN A 37 -15.11 -14.28 -2.05
C ASN A 37 -14.51 -15.40 -1.19
N ILE A 38 -13.46 -15.11 -0.41
CA ILE A 38 -12.88 -16.04 0.57
C ILE A 38 -13.93 -16.38 1.63
N GLN A 39 -14.55 -15.37 2.24
CA GLN A 39 -15.58 -15.56 3.26
C GLN A 39 -16.73 -16.41 2.74
N LYS A 40 -17.32 -16.05 1.60
CA LYS A 40 -18.41 -16.82 0.98
C LYS A 40 -18.01 -18.26 0.66
N THR A 41 -16.75 -18.49 0.29
CA THR A 41 -16.26 -19.84 0.02
C THR A 41 -16.21 -20.67 1.30
N HIS A 42 -15.74 -20.10 2.40
CA HIS A 42 -15.77 -20.74 3.73
C HIS A 42 -17.19 -20.99 4.23
N GLU A 43 -18.09 -20.03 4.08
CA GLU A 43 -19.50 -20.19 4.46
C GLU A 43 -20.15 -21.38 3.73
N ARG A 44 -19.89 -21.53 2.42
CA ARG A 44 -20.40 -22.67 1.65
C ARG A 44 -19.80 -23.99 2.11
N MET A 45 -18.50 -24.02 2.40
CA MET A 45 -17.85 -25.21 2.95
C MET A 45 -18.44 -25.65 4.29
N GLN A 46 -18.73 -24.69 5.18
CA GLN A 46 -19.35 -24.95 6.48
C GLN A 46 -20.80 -25.41 6.32
N THR A 47 -21.55 -24.78 5.42
CA THR A 47 -22.94 -25.16 5.11
C THR A 47 -23.03 -26.59 4.57
N GLU A 48 -22.09 -26.98 3.71
CA GLU A 48 -22.02 -28.34 3.14
C GLU A 48 -21.36 -29.35 4.10
N ASN A 49 -20.83 -28.90 5.24
CA ASN A 49 -20.05 -29.66 6.22
C ASN A 49 -18.99 -30.58 5.57
N LYS A 50 -18.37 -30.11 4.48
CA LYS A 50 -17.44 -30.92 3.66
C LYS A 50 -16.31 -30.07 3.10
N ILE A 51 -15.08 -30.49 3.38
CA ILE A 51 -13.88 -29.90 2.79
C ILE A 51 -13.50 -30.71 1.55
N SER A 52 -14.07 -30.31 0.41
CA SER A 52 -13.76 -30.90 -0.91
C SER A 52 -12.39 -30.42 -1.44
N PRO A 53 -11.65 -31.22 -2.23
CA PRO A 53 -10.46 -30.78 -2.97
C PRO A 53 -10.70 -29.53 -3.84
N TYR A 54 -11.92 -29.38 -4.35
CA TYR A 54 -12.36 -28.18 -5.07
C TYR A 54 -12.22 -26.92 -4.21
N TYR A 55 -12.74 -26.96 -2.98
CA TYR A 55 -12.72 -25.82 -2.07
C TYR A 55 -11.31 -25.48 -1.61
N ARG A 56 -10.47 -26.49 -1.34
CA ARG A 56 -9.04 -26.27 -1.05
C ARG A 56 -8.34 -25.53 -2.18
N THR A 57 -8.50 -26.02 -3.42
CA THR A 57 -7.87 -25.41 -4.60
C THR A 57 -8.37 -23.98 -4.81
N LYS A 58 -9.67 -23.75 -4.67
CA LYS A 58 -10.28 -22.43 -4.80
C LYS A 58 -9.78 -21.45 -3.74
N LEU A 59 -9.79 -21.85 -2.47
CA LEU A 59 -9.29 -21.03 -1.37
C LEU A 59 -7.81 -20.70 -1.54
N ARG A 60 -6.99 -21.69 -1.92
CA ARG A 60 -5.57 -21.46 -2.20
C ARG A 60 -5.37 -20.36 -3.24
N GLY A 61 -6.11 -20.40 -4.34
CA GLY A 61 -6.07 -19.35 -5.36
C GLY A 61 -6.46 -17.98 -4.79
N LEU A 62 -7.59 -17.92 -4.08
CA LEU A 62 -8.09 -16.68 -3.49
C LEU A 62 -7.11 -16.08 -2.46
N TYR A 63 -6.50 -16.89 -1.60
CA TYR A 63 -5.51 -16.43 -0.62
C TYR A 63 -4.22 -15.94 -1.28
N THR A 64 -3.76 -16.60 -2.34
CA THR A 64 -2.62 -16.12 -3.12
C THR A 64 -2.91 -14.75 -3.72
N THR A 65 -4.11 -14.56 -4.30
CA THR A 65 -4.52 -13.26 -4.82
C THR A 65 -4.63 -12.21 -3.71
N ALA A 66 -5.29 -12.53 -2.59
CA ALA A 66 -5.41 -11.60 -1.46
C ALA A 66 -4.05 -11.17 -0.89
N LYS A 67 -3.06 -12.08 -0.86
CA LYS A 67 -1.69 -11.74 -0.49
C LYS A 67 -1.05 -10.77 -1.49
N ALA A 68 -1.21 -11.03 -2.79
CA ALA A 68 -0.69 -10.14 -3.83
C ALA A 68 -1.37 -8.76 -3.81
N ASP A 69 -2.66 -8.71 -3.51
CA ASP A 69 -3.42 -7.46 -3.34
C ASP A 69 -2.89 -6.66 -2.14
N ALA A 70 -2.67 -7.31 -0.99
CA ALA A 70 -2.09 -6.66 0.20
C ALA A 70 -0.67 -6.13 -0.06
N GLU A 71 0.15 -6.84 -0.84
CA GLU A 71 1.47 -6.37 -1.27
C GLU A 71 1.39 -5.17 -2.22
N ALA A 72 0.37 -5.12 -3.09
CA ALA A 72 0.13 -4.02 -4.01
C ALA A 72 -0.35 -2.76 -3.27
N GLU A 73 -1.28 -2.89 -2.32
CA GLU A 73 -1.73 -1.81 -1.45
C GLU A 73 -0.56 -1.17 -0.70
N CYS A 74 0.30 -1.99 -0.07
CA CYS A 74 1.48 -1.52 0.65
C CYS A 74 2.45 -0.73 -0.25
N LYS A 75 2.63 -1.17 -1.51
CA LYS A 75 3.47 -0.45 -2.48
C LYS A 75 2.86 0.89 -2.90
N LEU A 76 1.54 0.97 -3.06
CA LEU A 76 0.88 2.23 -3.39
C LEU A 76 0.96 3.22 -2.24
N GLU A 77 0.73 2.79 -1.00
CA GLU A 77 0.84 3.67 0.17
C GLU A 77 2.27 4.22 0.34
N CYS A 78 3.30 3.39 0.09
CA CYS A 78 4.69 3.84 0.07
C CYS A 78 4.95 4.91 -1.02
N ASN A 79 4.45 4.67 -2.23
CA ASN A 79 4.63 5.62 -3.34
C ASN A 79 3.85 6.91 -3.10
N ASP A 80 2.62 6.86 -2.59
CA ASP A 80 1.81 8.03 -2.24
C ASP A 80 2.53 8.92 -1.22
N VAL A 81 3.09 8.33 -0.16
CA VAL A 81 3.84 9.08 0.87
C VAL A 81 5.13 9.68 0.31
N ILE A 82 5.88 8.93 -0.49
CA ILE A 82 7.12 9.42 -1.13
C ILE A 82 6.79 10.53 -2.13
N LEU A 83 5.72 10.39 -2.92
CA LEU A 83 5.33 11.38 -3.92
C LEU A 83 4.84 12.67 -3.24
N ALA A 84 4.04 12.55 -2.17
CA ALA A 84 3.66 13.68 -1.34
C ALA A 84 4.89 14.38 -0.74
N HIS A 85 5.82 13.63 -0.15
CA HIS A 85 7.01 14.18 0.49
C HIS A 85 7.98 14.82 -0.52
N CYS A 86 8.26 14.17 -1.65
CA CYS A 86 9.21 14.65 -2.65
C CYS A 86 8.67 15.80 -3.51
N ASN A 87 7.37 15.84 -3.81
CA ASN A 87 6.78 16.90 -4.64
C ASN A 87 6.30 18.12 -3.84
N LEU A 88 5.96 17.98 -2.55
CA LEU A 88 5.75 19.14 -1.67
C LEU A 88 7.09 19.81 -1.29
N CYS A 89 8.20 19.08 -1.37
CA CYS A 89 9.54 19.55 -1.00
C CYS A 89 10.43 19.91 -2.20
N LEU A 90 10.04 20.79 -3.13
CA LEU A 90 10.99 21.49 -4.01
C LEU A 90 10.40 22.83 -4.52
N PRO A 91 11.17 23.91 -4.82
CA PRO A 91 12.42 24.42 -4.25
C PRO A 91 12.23 25.90 -3.83
N GLY A 92 12.13 26.18 -2.53
CA GLY A 92 11.90 27.54 -2.02
C GLY A 92 12.17 27.74 -0.52
N SER A 93 12.43 26.67 0.24
CA SER A 93 12.97 26.80 1.59
C SER A 93 14.47 27.10 1.50
N SER A 94 14.81 28.35 1.26
CA SER A 94 16.11 28.88 1.68
C SER A 94 16.15 28.92 3.21
N ASP A 95 16.35 27.77 3.86
CA ASP A 95 16.93 27.80 5.20
C ASP A 95 18.41 28.11 5.02
N SER A 96 18.72 29.36 5.34
CA SER A 96 20.05 29.94 5.38
C SER A 96 21.02 29.06 6.18
N PRO A 97 22.32 29.03 5.87
CA PRO A 97 23.26 28.29 6.70
C PRO A 97 23.45 29.07 8.00
N ALA A 98 22.65 28.76 9.03
CA ALA A 98 22.90 29.19 10.39
C ALA A 98 23.63 28.06 11.13
N SER A 99 24.85 28.40 11.55
CA SER A 99 25.90 27.59 12.17
C SER A 99 25.52 26.70 13.35
N ALA A 100 26.40 25.71 13.56
CA ALA A 100 26.66 24.93 14.79
C ALA A 100 25.62 23.82 15.10
N SER A 101 25.95 22.64 15.62
CA SER A 101 27.14 22.15 16.32
C SER A 101 27.09 20.61 16.28
N GLN A 102 28.25 19.96 16.40
CA GLN A 102 28.37 18.51 16.57
C GLN A 102 27.54 18.02 17.77
N HIS A 103 26.57 17.15 17.52
CA HIS A 103 26.12 16.16 18.51
C HIS A 103 25.81 14.84 17.79
N PRO A 104 26.40 13.71 18.21
CA PRO A 104 25.95 12.40 17.79
C PRO A 104 24.74 12.04 18.65
N SER A 105 23.60 11.85 18.03
CA SER A 105 22.44 11.26 18.70
C SER A 105 21.87 10.19 17.80
N GLU A 106 22.25 8.96 18.14
CA GLU A 106 21.50 7.74 17.86
C GLU A 106 20.01 8.01 18.06
N SER A 107 19.22 7.70 17.04
CA SER A 107 17.78 7.48 17.17
C SER A 107 17.43 6.36 16.19
N SER A 108 17.38 5.17 16.77
CA SER A 108 16.63 3.99 16.33
C SER A 108 15.63 4.26 15.21
N GLY A 109 15.92 3.72 14.03
CA GLY A 109 14.95 3.58 12.96
C GLY A 109 13.78 2.73 13.44
N GLN A 110 12.58 3.29 13.37
CA GLN A 110 11.34 2.62 13.70
C GLN A 110 11.07 1.59 12.60
N ASP A 111 11.26 0.33 12.97
CA ASP A 111 10.93 -0.87 12.22
C ASP A 111 9.45 -0.82 11.80
N CYS A 112 9.19 -0.59 10.51
CA CYS A 112 7.89 -0.91 9.91
C CYS A 112 7.90 -2.39 9.52
N GLY A 113 8.14 -3.26 10.51
CA GLY A 113 8.14 -4.70 10.40
C GLY A 113 6.96 -5.28 11.17
N ASN A 114 5.75 -5.15 10.64
CA ASN A 114 4.72 -6.13 11.02
C ASN A 114 5.09 -7.46 10.33
N GLN A 115 5.99 -8.21 10.96
CA GLN A 115 6.10 -9.65 10.75
C GLN A 115 4.78 -10.27 11.17
N VAL A 116 3.89 -10.53 10.21
CA VAL A 116 2.97 -11.64 10.37
C VAL A 116 3.81 -12.90 10.16
N SER A 117 4.30 -13.47 11.27
CA SER A 117 4.79 -14.84 11.28
C SER A 117 3.63 -15.73 10.87
N VAL A 118 3.51 -16.06 9.59
CA VAL A 118 2.74 -17.24 9.17
C VAL A 118 3.61 -18.45 9.47
N GLY A 119 3.69 -18.79 10.76
CA GLY A 119 4.16 -20.08 11.19
C GLY A 119 3.12 -21.13 10.78
N GLY A 120 3.54 -22.11 10.00
CA GLY A 120 2.74 -23.27 9.66
C GLY A 120 2.74 -23.55 8.17
N GLU A 121 3.73 -24.33 7.74
CA GLU A 121 3.57 -25.27 6.64
C GLU A 121 2.31 -26.10 6.92
N ALA A 122 1.19 -25.68 6.33
CA ALA A 122 -0.04 -26.46 6.34
C ALA A 122 -0.01 -27.30 5.07
N ASP A 123 0.60 -28.49 5.20
CA ASP A 123 0.42 -29.59 4.26
C ASP A 123 -1.09 -29.91 4.20
N TRP A 124 -1.71 -29.57 3.07
CA TRP A 124 -3.09 -29.93 2.71
C TRP A 124 -3.21 -30.19 1.21
#